data_AF-A0ABD2KTM4-F1
#
_entry.id   AF-A0ABD2KTM4-F1
#
_cell.length_a   1.000
_cell.length_b   1.000
_cell.length_c   1.000
_cell.angle_alpha   90.00
_cell.angle_beta   90.00
_cell.angle_gamma   90.00
#
_symmetry.space_group_name_H-M   'P 1'
#
loop_
_entity.id
_entity.type
_entity.pdbx_description
1 polymer ?
#
loop_
_entity_poly.entity_id
_entity_poly.type
_entity_poly.pdbx_seq_one_letter_code
_entity_poly.pdbx_strand_id
1 'polypeptide(L)'
;MSASLARQLVELQTNPTDGFAVRGLVDDNIFKWQVIIFGPPESPYEGGTFLAQLDFPTSYPQQPPKMRFLTNILHPNVYRDGYVCISILHPPGDGPFGVERAAERWQTVHTVESIVISVQSMLSEPNFLSPANLEALLMFRVNPQQYNEKVKQCVKESNVALESDYRDIPNDGGGRRASI
;
A
#
# COMPACT_ATOMS: atom_id res chain seq x y z
N MET A 1 11.14 -21.56 7.50
CA MET A 1 11.14 -20.10 7.30
C MET A 1 9.80 -19.54 6.80
N SER A 2 8.92 -20.32 6.15
CA SER A 2 7.56 -19.89 5.76
C SER A 2 6.55 -19.71 6.91
N ALA A 3 6.84 -20.24 8.10
CA ALA A 3 5.91 -20.25 9.23
C ALA A 3 5.53 -18.84 9.77
N SER A 4 6.36 -17.82 9.54
CA SER A 4 6.08 -16.44 9.99
C SER A 4 5.02 -15.76 9.12
N LEU A 5 5.09 -15.90 7.79
CA LEU A 5 4.12 -15.29 6.87
C LEU A 5 2.74 -15.93 7.01
N ALA A 6 2.66 -17.27 7.05
CA ALA A 6 1.39 -17.96 7.25
C ALA A 6 0.71 -17.56 8.58
N ARG A 7 1.50 -17.39 9.65
CA ARG A 7 0.99 -16.91 10.93
C ARG A 7 0.48 -15.47 10.84
N GLN A 8 1.26 -14.56 10.26
CA GLN A 8 0.83 -13.17 10.05
C GLN A 8 -0.45 -13.08 9.19
N LEU A 9 -0.59 -13.95 8.19
CA LEU A 9 -1.78 -13.97 7.32
C LEU A 9 -3.03 -14.32 8.12
N VAL A 10 -2.97 -15.41 8.89
CA VAL A 10 -4.07 -15.85 9.74
C VAL A 10 -4.42 -14.79 10.78
N GLU A 11 -3.40 -14.17 11.40
CA GLU A 11 -3.59 -13.12 12.39
C GLU A 11 -4.32 -11.91 11.80
N LEU A 12 -3.89 -11.40 10.64
CA LEU A 12 -4.51 -10.25 9.97
C LEU A 12 -5.89 -10.55 9.39
N GLN A 13 -6.18 -11.80 9.03
CA GLN A 13 -7.51 -12.23 8.59
C GLN A 13 -8.48 -12.40 9.77
N THR A 14 -7.97 -12.80 10.94
CA THR A 14 -8.78 -13.04 12.14
C THR A 14 -9.02 -11.75 12.92
N ASN A 15 -8.02 -10.86 12.94
CA ASN A 15 -8.05 -9.59 13.63
C ASN A 15 -7.77 -8.47 12.61
N PRO A 16 -8.80 -7.96 11.91
CA PRO A 16 -8.63 -6.88 10.97
C PRO A 16 -8.03 -5.65 11.68
N THR A 17 -6.98 -5.08 11.09
CA THR A 17 -6.37 -3.85 11.57
C THR A 17 -7.08 -2.64 10.95
N ASP A 18 -7.18 -1.55 11.71
CA ASP A 18 -7.69 -0.29 11.17
C ASP A 18 -6.82 0.18 9.98
N GLY A 19 -7.47 0.67 8.93
CA GLY A 19 -6.78 1.28 7.80
C GLY A 19 -6.43 0.33 6.64
N PHE A 20 -6.54 -0.99 6.81
CA PHE A 20 -6.44 -1.92 5.67
C PHE A 20 -7.14 -3.26 5.88
N ALA A 21 -7.29 -4.02 4.80
CA ALA A 21 -7.76 -5.40 4.84
C ALA A 21 -6.90 -6.29 3.94
N VAL A 22 -6.67 -7.54 4.35
CA VAL A 22 -6.05 -8.54 3.47
C VAL A 22 -7.13 -9.10 2.55
N ARG A 23 -6.96 -8.90 1.23
CA ARG A 23 -7.86 -9.45 0.21
C ARG A 23 -7.60 -10.94 -0.02
N GLY A 24 -6.33 -11.35 -0.03
CA GLY A 24 -5.95 -12.75 -0.21
C GLY A 24 -4.56 -12.92 -0.80
N LEU A 25 -4.25 -14.15 -1.20
CA LEU A 25 -3.01 -14.51 -1.88
C LEU A 25 -3.19 -14.40 -3.40
N VAL A 26 -2.10 -14.10 -4.10
CA VAL A 26 -2.04 -14.17 -5.57
C VAL A 26 -1.57 -15.57 -5.97
N ASP A 27 -2.35 -16.26 -6.80
CA ASP A 27 -2.05 -17.62 -7.29
C ASP A 27 -1.74 -18.63 -6.14
N ASP A 28 -2.44 -18.53 -5.01
CA ASP A 28 -2.20 -19.31 -3.78
C ASP A 28 -0.75 -19.25 -3.25
N ASN A 29 0.01 -18.22 -3.64
CA ASN A 29 1.40 -18.06 -3.26
C ASN A 29 1.53 -17.23 -1.98
N ILE A 30 2.00 -17.87 -0.91
CA ILE A 30 2.22 -17.22 0.40
C ILE A 30 3.24 -16.07 0.37
N PHE A 31 4.01 -15.91 -0.71
CA PHE A 31 4.93 -14.79 -0.91
C PHE A 31 4.33 -13.63 -1.71
N LYS A 32 3.06 -13.69 -2.12
CA LYS A 32 2.38 -12.63 -2.88
C LYS A 32 0.99 -12.35 -2.32
N TRP A 33 0.81 -11.20 -1.68
CA TRP A 33 -0.43 -10.86 -1.01
C TRP A 33 -1.08 -9.66 -1.68
N GLN A 34 -2.40 -9.66 -1.77
CA GLN A 34 -3.18 -8.47 -2.08
C GLN A 34 -3.81 -7.91 -0.82
N VAL A 35 -3.68 -6.60 -0.65
CA VAL A 35 -4.24 -5.83 0.46
C VAL A 35 -5.01 -4.63 -0.09
N ILE A 36 -6.06 -4.23 0.63
CA ILE A 36 -6.82 -3.02 0.35
C ILE A 36 -6.42 -2.00 1.41
N ILE A 37 -5.90 -0.84 0.99
CA ILE A 37 -5.50 0.24 1.88
C ILE A 37 -6.56 1.33 1.83
N PHE A 38 -7.07 1.70 3.00
CA PHE A 38 -8.02 2.78 3.15
C PHE A 38 -7.28 4.12 3.24
N GLY A 39 -7.73 5.08 2.44
CA GLY A 39 -7.23 6.43 2.46
C GLY A 39 -7.34 7.05 3.85
N PRO A 40 -6.25 7.57 4.43
CA PRO A 40 -6.27 8.12 5.78
C PRO A 40 -7.24 9.30 5.90
N PRO A 41 -7.90 9.47 7.07
CA PRO A 41 -8.70 10.67 7.33
C PRO A 41 -7.84 11.92 7.28
N GLU A 42 -8.43 13.05 6.91
CA GLU A 42 -7.78 14.36 6.81
C GLU A 42 -6.62 14.41 5.79
N SER A 43 -6.52 13.39 4.93
CA SER A 43 -5.58 13.36 3.80
C SER A 43 -6.30 13.62 2.47
N PRO A 44 -5.57 14.02 1.41
CA PRO A 44 -6.13 14.11 0.06
C PRO A 44 -6.75 12.80 -0.46
N TYR A 45 -6.41 11.66 0.16
CA TYR A 45 -6.82 10.32 -0.23
C TYR A 45 -8.01 9.79 0.58
N GLU A 46 -8.54 10.57 1.54
CA GLU A 46 -9.65 10.18 2.40
C GLU A 46 -10.84 9.63 1.59
N GLY A 47 -11.41 8.51 2.07
CA GLY A 47 -12.54 7.84 1.42
C GLY A 47 -12.18 7.00 0.19
N GLY A 48 -10.89 6.95 -0.20
CA GLY A 48 -10.40 6.06 -1.25
C GLY A 48 -10.09 4.65 -0.74
N THR A 49 -10.21 3.66 -1.64
CA THR A 49 -9.91 2.25 -1.35
C THR A 49 -8.92 1.67 -2.37
N PHE A 50 -7.65 1.59 -1.99
CA PHE A 50 -6.55 1.33 -2.92
C PHE A 50 -6.08 -0.12 -2.83
N LEU A 51 -6.26 -0.89 -3.91
CA LEU A 51 -5.72 -2.24 -4.01
C LEU A 51 -4.20 -2.17 -4.21
N ALA A 52 -3.46 -2.91 -3.41
CA ALA A 52 -2.02 -3.04 -3.50
C ALA A 52 -1.59 -4.50 -3.39
N GLN A 53 -0.41 -4.79 -3.93
CA GLN A 53 0.25 -6.09 -3.86
C GLN A 53 1.56 -5.98 -3.07
N LEU A 54 1.78 -6.93 -2.16
CA LEU A 54 3.03 -7.14 -1.45
C LEU A 54 3.71 -8.41 -1.99
N ASP A 55 4.90 -8.24 -2.55
CA ASP A 55 5.75 -9.33 -3.03
C ASP A 55 6.90 -9.55 -2.04
N PHE A 56 6.81 -10.62 -1.26
CA PHE A 56 7.81 -10.99 -0.26
C PHE A 56 8.96 -11.76 -0.92
N PRO A 57 10.22 -11.42 -0.63
CA PRO A 57 11.35 -12.21 -1.09
C PRO A 57 11.44 -13.53 -0.31
N THR A 58 12.09 -14.54 -0.89
CA THR A 58 12.38 -15.81 -0.19
C THR A 58 13.28 -15.62 1.03
N SER A 59 14.02 -14.52 1.09
CA SER A 59 14.84 -14.11 2.21
C SER A 59 14.07 -13.34 3.30
N TYR A 60 12.76 -13.15 3.17
CA TYR A 60 11.95 -12.49 4.22
C TYR A 60 12.07 -13.26 5.56
N PRO A 61 12.24 -12.58 6.72
CA PRO A 61 12.20 -11.13 6.92
C PRO A 61 13.56 -10.41 6.81
N GLN A 62 14.64 -11.05 6.33
CA GLN A 62 15.96 -10.40 6.18
C GLN A 62 15.98 -9.30 5.11
N GLN A 63 15.08 -9.38 4.15
CA GLN A 63 14.87 -8.35 3.13
C GLN A 63 13.39 -7.94 3.12
N PRO A 64 13.09 -6.65 2.85
CA PRO A 64 11.73 -6.16 2.81
C PRO A 64 10.94 -6.77 1.63
N PRO A 65 9.61 -6.82 1.72
CA PRO A 65 8.78 -7.01 0.53
C PRO A 65 8.87 -5.79 -0.39
N LYS A 66 8.49 -5.98 -1.65
CA LYS A 66 8.14 -4.87 -2.54
C LYS A 66 6.65 -4.61 -2.46
N MET A 67 6.25 -3.34 -2.52
CA MET A 67 4.85 -2.96 -2.55
C MET A 67 4.52 -2.21 -3.83
N ARG A 68 3.40 -2.56 -4.46
CA ARG A 68 2.89 -1.92 -5.66
C ARG A 68 1.39 -1.67 -5.55
N PHE A 69 0.95 -0.43 -5.77
CA PHE A 69 -0.46 -0.15 -5.99
C PHE A 69 -0.90 -0.74 -7.33
N LEU A 70 -1.97 -1.54 -7.29
CA LEU A 70 -2.67 -2.05 -8.46
C LEU A 70 -3.69 -1.04 -8.97
N THR A 71 -4.31 -0.33 -8.04
CA THR A 71 -5.14 0.85 -8.33
C THR A 71 -4.28 2.04 -8.75
N ASN A 72 -4.72 2.82 -9.73
CA ASN A 72 -4.04 4.04 -10.13
C ASN A 72 -4.01 5.06 -8.99
N ILE A 73 -2.83 5.62 -8.68
CA ILE A 73 -2.65 6.61 -7.64
C ILE A 73 -1.59 7.63 -8.06
N LEU A 74 -1.90 8.92 -7.92
CA LEU A 74 -0.97 10.00 -8.20
C LEU A 74 -0.31 10.47 -6.91
N HIS A 75 0.91 10.01 -6.61
CA HIS A 75 1.60 10.38 -5.37
C HIS A 75 3.12 10.63 -5.60
N PRO A 76 3.75 11.63 -4.96
CA PRO A 76 5.18 11.93 -5.10
C PRO A 76 6.12 10.75 -4.80
N ASN A 77 5.76 9.89 -3.85
CA ASN A 77 6.54 8.71 -3.46
C ASN A 77 6.05 7.39 -4.09
N VAL A 78 5.18 7.44 -5.11
CA VAL A 78 4.73 6.26 -5.86
C VAL A 78 5.11 6.43 -7.32
N TYR A 79 5.86 5.47 -7.86
CA TYR A 79 6.24 5.45 -9.28
C TYR A 79 5.01 5.31 -10.19
N ARG A 80 5.17 5.65 -11.47
CA ARG A 80 4.06 5.56 -12.46
C ARG A 80 3.53 4.13 -12.66
N ASP A 81 4.34 3.12 -12.39
CA ASP A 81 3.96 1.70 -12.43
C ASP A 81 3.36 1.20 -11.09
N GLY A 82 3.19 2.10 -10.11
CA GLY A 82 2.56 1.84 -8.83
C GLY A 82 3.52 1.43 -7.71
N TYR A 83 4.82 1.21 -7.98
CA TYR A 83 5.75 0.83 -6.92
C TYR A 83 5.91 1.95 -5.88
N VAL A 84 5.88 1.58 -4.61
CA VAL A 84 6.01 2.50 -3.48
C VAL A 84 7.48 2.65 -3.09
N CYS A 85 7.92 3.89 -2.89
CA CYS A 85 9.29 4.23 -2.51
C CYS A 85 9.30 4.98 -1.17
N ILE A 86 9.43 4.22 -0.08
CA ILE A 86 9.56 4.74 1.29
C ILE A 86 10.63 3.95 2.04
N SER A 87 11.27 4.58 3.03
CA SER A 87 12.46 4.07 3.70
C SER A 87 12.26 2.67 4.32
N ILE A 88 11.09 2.39 4.92
CA ILE A 88 10.78 1.08 5.49
C ILE A 88 10.86 -0.07 4.46
N LEU A 89 10.67 0.21 3.17
CA LEU A 89 10.77 -0.78 2.08
C LEU A 89 12.16 -0.83 1.45
N HIS A 90 13.10 0.00 1.91
CA HIS A 90 14.48 -0.04 1.43
C HIS A 90 15.30 -1.12 2.17
N PRO A 91 16.29 -1.74 1.50
CA PRO A 91 17.15 -2.76 2.12
C PRO A 91 17.81 -2.28 3.43
N PRO A 92 18.06 -3.20 4.38
CA PRO A 92 18.64 -2.86 5.68
C PRO A 92 20.03 -2.22 5.56
N GLY A 93 20.42 -1.48 6.61
CA GLY A 93 21.68 -0.71 6.67
C GLY A 93 21.46 0.78 6.42
N ASP A 94 22.52 1.57 6.50
CA ASP A 94 22.43 3.01 6.22
C ASP A 94 22.15 3.27 4.74
N GLY A 95 21.33 4.29 4.49
CA GLY A 95 21.02 4.74 3.15
C GLY A 95 22.26 5.31 2.43
N PRO A 96 22.24 5.35 1.09
CA PRO A 96 23.29 5.99 0.33
C PRO A 96 23.52 7.42 0.82
N PHE A 97 24.79 7.80 0.97
CA PHE A 97 25.18 9.15 1.37
C PHE A 97 24.62 9.63 2.72
N GLY A 98 24.15 8.71 3.58
CA GLY A 98 23.66 9.04 4.93
C GLY A 98 22.31 9.78 4.95
N VAL A 99 21.56 9.73 3.85
CA VAL A 99 20.24 10.40 3.75
C VAL A 99 19.21 9.74 4.65
N GLU A 100 19.29 8.42 4.81
CA GLU A 100 18.39 7.61 5.64
C GLU A 100 19.22 6.82 6.64
N ARG A 101 18.83 6.86 7.92
CA ARG A 101 19.46 6.05 8.97
C ARG A 101 18.98 4.61 8.87
N ALA A 102 19.82 3.67 9.29
CA ALA A 102 19.42 2.26 9.38
C ALA A 102 18.11 2.03 10.17
N ALA A 103 17.82 2.88 11.17
CA ALA A 103 16.59 2.81 11.95
C ALA A 103 15.32 3.17 11.16
N GLU A 104 15.44 4.00 10.12
CA GLU A 104 14.32 4.41 9.26
C GLU A 104 14.06 3.40 8.13
N ARG A 105 15.00 2.47 7.92
CA ARG A 105 14.97 1.47 6.85
C ARG A 105 14.45 0.12 7.35
N TRP A 106 14.40 -0.88 6.46
CA TRP A 106 13.88 -2.19 6.83
C TRP A 106 14.63 -2.82 8.00
N GLN A 107 13.88 -3.29 8.98
CA GLN A 107 14.34 -4.07 10.11
C GLN A 107 13.48 -5.34 10.20
N THR A 108 14.05 -6.46 10.65
CA THR A 108 13.34 -7.75 10.71
C THR A 108 12.16 -7.78 11.69
N VAL A 109 12.02 -6.73 12.52
CA VAL A 109 10.89 -6.53 13.43
C VAL A 109 9.65 -5.97 12.73
N HIS A 110 9.81 -5.38 11.54
CA HIS A 110 8.69 -4.82 10.79
C HIS A 110 7.76 -5.90 10.26
N THR A 111 6.47 -5.62 10.36
CA THR A 111 5.35 -6.46 9.93
C THR A 111 4.64 -5.83 8.74
N VAL A 112 3.70 -6.57 8.15
CA VAL A 112 2.77 -6.02 7.13
C VAL A 112 2.03 -4.80 7.65
N GLU A 113 1.56 -4.86 8.90
CA GLU A 113 0.90 -3.74 9.56
C GLU A 113 1.80 -2.49 9.65
N SER A 114 3.06 -2.62 10.08
CA SER A 114 3.98 -1.47 10.14
C SER A 114 4.28 -0.87 8.75
N ILE A 115 4.27 -1.70 7.69
CA ILE A 115 4.41 -1.21 6.30
C ILE A 115 3.18 -0.39 5.94
N VAL A 116 1.97 -0.91 6.19
CA VAL A 116 0.73 -0.19 5.86
C VAL A 116 0.62 1.12 6.63
N ILE A 117 0.94 1.13 7.93
CA ILE A 117 0.97 2.36 8.74
C ILE A 117 1.90 3.38 8.09
N SER A 118 3.11 2.96 7.68
CA SER A 118 4.06 3.86 7.01
C SER A 118 3.55 4.38 5.67
N VAL A 119 2.80 3.58 4.92
CA VAL A 119 2.15 4.00 3.66
C VAL A 119 1.03 5.00 3.94
N GLN A 120 0.20 4.78 4.96
CA GLN A 120 -0.83 5.73 5.36
C GLN A 120 -0.22 7.06 5.81
N SER A 121 0.85 7.03 6.61
CA SER A 121 1.60 8.24 6.96
C SER A 121 2.14 8.94 5.72
N MET A 122 2.68 8.19 4.74
CA MET A 122 3.15 8.75 3.47
C MET A 122 2.01 9.40 2.66
N LEU A 123 0.82 8.81 2.63
CA LEU A 123 -0.35 9.37 1.92
C LEU A 123 -0.82 10.69 2.55
N SER A 124 -0.74 10.81 3.89
CA SER A 124 -1.04 12.05 4.59
C SER A 124 0.06 13.10 4.42
N GLU A 125 1.32 12.68 4.50
CA GLU A 125 2.50 13.55 4.49
C GLU A 125 3.55 13.04 3.49
N PRO A 126 3.50 13.49 2.21
CA PRO A 126 4.44 13.06 1.21
C PRO A 126 5.89 13.49 1.51
N ASN A 127 6.85 12.61 1.29
CA ASN A 127 8.26 12.95 1.38
C ASN A 127 8.76 13.57 0.06
N PHE A 128 8.97 14.88 0.06
CA PHE A 128 9.43 15.62 -1.11
C PHE A 128 10.95 15.65 -1.31
N LEU A 129 11.76 15.12 -0.38
CA LEU A 129 13.21 15.11 -0.49
C LEU A 129 13.70 14.05 -1.48
N SER A 130 12.99 12.92 -1.56
CA SER A 130 13.31 11.78 -2.42
C SER A 130 12.06 11.31 -3.18
N PRO A 131 11.53 12.11 -4.13
CA PRO A 131 10.34 11.75 -4.88
C PRO A 131 10.60 10.60 -5.85
N ALA A 132 9.69 9.63 -5.90
CA ALA A 132 9.64 8.61 -6.94
C ALA A 132 8.99 9.13 -8.24
N ASN A 133 8.09 10.11 -8.12
CA ASN A 133 7.33 10.68 -9.21
C ASN A 133 7.51 12.20 -9.25
N LEU A 134 8.44 12.64 -10.10
CA LEU A 134 8.76 14.05 -10.27
C LEU A 134 7.57 14.85 -10.84
N GLU A 135 6.74 14.24 -11.68
CA GLU A 135 5.56 14.91 -12.22
C GLU A 135 4.54 15.21 -11.12
N ALA A 136 4.27 14.25 -10.23
CA ALA A 136 3.40 14.45 -9.08
C ALA A 136 3.95 15.55 -8.16
N LEU A 137 5.26 15.55 -7.88
CA LEU A 137 5.91 16.60 -7.10
C LEU A 137 5.78 17.99 -7.76
N LEU A 138 6.07 18.10 -9.05
CA LEU A 138 6.00 19.37 -9.77
C LEU A 138 4.57 19.88 -9.83
N MET A 139 3.59 19.00 -10.08
CA MET A 139 2.18 19.37 -10.07
C MET A 139 1.75 19.86 -8.69
N PHE A 140 2.15 19.16 -7.63
CA PHE A 140 1.88 19.58 -6.25
C PHE A 140 2.44 20.99 -5.96
N ARG A 141 3.66 21.29 -6.41
CA ARG A 141 4.31 22.59 -6.15
C ARG A 141 3.82 23.73 -7.03
N VAL A 142 3.57 23.46 -8.32
CA VAL A 142 3.29 24.49 -9.34
C VAL A 142 1.79 24.69 -9.54
N ASN A 143 1.00 23.63 -9.45
CA ASN A 143 -0.45 23.67 -9.66
C ASN A 143 -1.18 22.75 -8.65
N PRO A 144 -1.20 23.12 -7.36
CA PRO A 144 -1.81 22.29 -6.32
C PRO A 144 -3.30 22.03 -6.56
N GLN A 145 -4.01 22.95 -7.23
CA GLN A 145 -5.40 22.73 -7.59
C GLN A 145 -5.55 21.54 -8.54
N GLN A 146 -4.77 21.52 -9.63
CA GLN A 146 -4.79 20.41 -10.59
C GLN A 146 -4.35 19.09 -9.94
N TYR A 147 -3.34 19.14 -9.05
CA TYR A 147 -2.93 17.97 -8.28
C TYR A 147 -4.11 17.41 -7.46
N ASN A 148 -4.78 18.27 -6.68
CA ASN A 148 -5.91 17.88 -5.85
C ASN A 148 -7.09 17.34 -6.67
N GLU A 149 -7.37 17.92 -7.84
CA GLU A 149 -8.40 17.42 -8.75
C GLU A 149 -8.08 16.02 -9.26
N LYS A 150 -6.82 15.76 -9.67
CA LYS A 150 -6.38 14.42 -10.08
C LYS A 150 -6.40 13.41 -8.95
N VAL A 151 -5.98 13.79 -7.74
CA VAL A 151 -6.04 12.90 -6.57
C VAL A 151 -7.49 12.54 -6.25
N LYS A 152 -8.42 13.51 -6.26
CA LYS A 152 -9.86 13.25 -6.09
C LYS A 152 -10.40 12.30 -7.16
N GLN A 153 -9.89 12.38 -8.39
CA GLN A 153 -10.26 11.44 -9.45
C GLN A 153 -9.74 10.03 -9.14
N CYS A 154 -8.49 9.88 -8.69
CA CYS A 154 -7.95 8.59 -8.24
C CYS A 154 -8.78 7.98 -7.09
N VAL A 155 -9.23 8.81 -6.12
CA VAL A 155 -10.10 8.37 -5.01
C VAL A 155 -11.45 7.84 -5.52
N LYS A 156 -12.06 8.50 -6.51
CA LYS A 156 -13.33 8.02 -7.10
C LYS A 156 -13.13 6.72 -7.86
N GLU A 157 -12.08 6.63 -8.68
CA GLU A 157 -11.78 5.45 -9.49
C GLU A 157 -11.43 4.22 -8.63
N SER A 158 -10.75 4.44 -7.49
CA SER A 158 -10.37 3.36 -6.59
C SER A 158 -11.57 2.59 -6.03
N ASN A 159 -12.65 3.32 -5.69
CA ASN A 159 -13.88 2.73 -5.19
C ASN A 159 -14.64 1.94 -6.27
N VAL A 160 -14.64 2.40 -7.53
CA VAL A 160 -15.30 1.70 -8.65
C VAL A 160 -14.61 0.37 -8.96
N ALA A 161 -13.27 0.34 -8.91
CA ALA A 161 -12.49 -0.86 -9.18
C ALA A 161 -12.77 -1.98 -8.17
N LEU A 162 -13.03 -1.65 -6.90
CA LEU A 162 -13.49 -2.65 -5.93
C LEU A 162 -14.87 -3.19 -6.26
N GLU A 163 -15.81 -2.34 -6.66
CA GLU A 163 -17.18 -2.77 -6.98
C GLU A 163 -17.28 -3.68 -8.21
N SER A 164 -16.39 -3.52 -9.20
CA SER A 164 -16.33 -4.44 -10.35
C SER A 164 -15.82 -5.83 -9.92
N ASP A 165 -14.79 -5.86 -9.08
CA ASP A 165 -14.19 -7.12 -8.63
C ASP A 165 -15.15 -7.95 -7.76
N TYR A 166 -16.02 -7.30 -6.99
CA TYR A 166 -17.07 -8.00 -6.22
C TYR A 166 -18.20 -8.56 -7.09
N ARG A 167 -18.46 -7.98 -8.27
CA ARG A 167 -19.51 -8.45 -9.19
C ARG A 167 -19.11 -9.72 -9.94
N ASP A 168 -17.81 -9.95 -10.10
CA ASP A 168 -17.26 -11.10 -10.81
C ASP A 168 -17.03 -12.33 -9.91
N ILE A 169 -17.32 -12.23 -8.60
CA ILE A 169 -17.36 -13.39 -7.70
C ILE A 169 -18.64 -14.18 -8.00
N PRO A 170 -18.55 -15.46 -8.41
CA PRO A 170 -19.73 -16.29 -8.65
C PRO A 170 -20.61 -16.31 -7.40
N ASN A 171 -21.89 -16.01 -7.56
CA ASN A 171 -22.88 -16.08 -6.49
C ASN A 171 -23.04 -17.55 -6.08
N ASP A 172 -22.33 -17.98 -5.05
CA ASP A 172 -22.45 -19.31 -4.45
C ASP A 172 -23.64 -19.41 -3.49
N GLY A 173 -24.70 -18.61 -3.69
CA GLY A 173 -26.05 -18.88 -3.17
C GLY A 173 -26.19 -19.03 -1.65
N GLY A 174 -25.20 -18.62 -0.85
CA GLY A 174 -25.09 -19.08 0.54
C GLY A 174 -24.46 -18.08 1.50
N GLY A 175 -24.85 -16.81 1.50
CA GLY A 175 -24.36 -15.88 2.53
C GLY A 175 -25.02 -14.53 2.49
N ARG A 176 -25.52 -14.06 3.65
CA ARG A 176 -26.22 -12.79 3.82
C ARG A 176 -25.37 -11.63 3.29
N ARG A 177 -25.96 -10.83 2.39
CA ARG A 177 -25.45 -9.52 2.01
C ARG A 177 -25.32 -8.67 3.29
N ALA A 178 -24.09 -8.35 3.69
CA ALA A 178 -23.85 -7.22 4.57
C ALA A 178 -24.05 -5.96 3.72
N SER A 179 -25.20 -5.32 3.92
CA SER A 179 -25.42 -3.97 3.41
C SER A 179 -24.46 -3.04 4.14
N ILE A 180 -23.65 -2.31 3.38
CA ILE A 180 -23.02 -1.07 3.82
C ILE A 180 -24.06 0.04 3.67
#